data_AF-A0A5K1BRS6-F1
#
_entry.id   AF-A0A5K1BRS6-F1
#
_cell.length_a   1.000
_cell.length_b   1.000
_cell.length_c   1.000
_cell.angle_alpha   90.00
_cell.angle_beta   90.00
_cell.angle_gamma   90.00
#
_symmetry.space_group_name_H-M   'P 1'
#
loop_
_entity.id
_entity.type
_entity.pdbx_description
1 polymer ?
#
loop_
_entity_poly.entity_id
_entity_poly.type
_entity_poly.pdbx_seq_one_letter_code
_entity_poly.pdbx_strand_id
1 'polypeptide(L)' 'SPNLLLEFLCNFLAELSLLEYGCLEFLPSQIAASILFVARFIINPKTHPW' A
#
# COMPACT_ATOMS: atom_id res chain seq x y z
N SER A 1 3.75 9.56 15.70
CA SER A 1 4.24 10.16 14.45
C SER A 1 3.35 9.69 13.30
N PRO A 2 2.80 10.57 12.44
CA PRO A 2 1.87 10.18 11.36
C PRO A 2 2.43 9.11 10.40
N ASN A 3 3.75 8.98 10.31
CA ASN A 3 4.42 7.94 9.52
C ASN A 3 4.23 6.51 10.05
N LEU A 4 4.00 6.32 11.37
CA LEU A 4 3.91 4.99 11.96
C LEU A 4 2.64 4.25 11.49
N LEU A 5 1.52 4.96 11.39
CA LEU A 5 0.27 4.39 10.87
C LEU A 5 0.41 4.00 9.39
N LEU A 6 1.08 4.85 8.60
CA LEU A 6 1.35 4.58 7.19
C LEU A 6 2.26 3.35 7.03
N GLU A 7 3.33 3.24 7.82
CA GLU A 7 4.22 2.07 7.81
C GLU A 7 3.48 0.77 8.16
N PHE A 8 2.68 0.76 9.23
CA PHE A 8 1.89 -0.42 9.60
C PHE A 8 0.88 -0.81 8.52
N LEU A 9 0.18 0.17 7.94
CA LEU A 9 -0.80 -0.10 6.90
C LEU A 9 -0.15 -0.62 5.61
N CYS A 10 1.00 -0.05 5.21
CA CYS A 10 1.77 -0.53 4.08
C CYS A 10 2.27 -1.96 4.29
N ASN A 11 2.79 -2.29 5.48
CA ASN A 11 3.24 -3.65 5.80
C ASN A 11 2.08 -4.65 5.77
N PHE A 12 0.93 -4.29 6.35
CA PHE A 12 -0.27 -5.13 6.31
C PHE A 12 -0.75 -5.40 4.88
N LEU A 13 -0.81 -4.36 4.03
CA LEU A 13 -1.20 -4.51 2.62
C LEU A 13 -0.17 -5.30 1.80
N ALA A 14 1.12 -5.22 2.14
CA ALA A 14 2.17 -6.01 1.52
C ALA A 14 2.03 -7.50 1.83
N GLU A 15 1.80 -7.86 3.10
CA GLU A 15 1.52 -9.24 3.52
C GLU A 15 0.27 -9.80 2.82
N LEU A 16 -0.79 -8.99 2.71
CA LEU A 16 -2.00 -9.37 2.00
C LEU A 16 -1.74 -9.61 0.51
N SER A 17 -0.94 -8.74 -0.12
CA SER A 17 -0.56 -8.87 -1.54
C SER A 17 0.28 -10.11 -1.81
N LEU A 18 1.09 -10.56 -0.86
CA LEU A 18 1.87 -11.81 -0.98
C LEU A 18 0.98 -13.06 -0.94
N LEU A 19 -0.18 -12.99 -0.27
CA LEU A 19 -1.16 -14.07 -0.25
C LEU A 19 -1.98 -14.16 -1.53
N GLU A 20 -2.14 -13.04 -2.25
CA GLU A 20 -2.78 -13.04 -3.57
C GLU A 20 -1.79 -13.43 -4.67
N TYR A 21 -1.99 -14.61 -5.23
CA TYR A 21 -1.22 -15.10 -6.39
C TYR A 21 -1.26 -14.14 -7.60
N GLY A 22 -2.31 -13.32 -7.75
CA GLY A 22 -2.40 -12.31 -8.81
C GLY A 22 -1.38 -11.18 -8.69
N CYS A 23 -0.88 -10.89 -7.48
CA CYS A 23 0.14 -9.86 -7.29
C CYS A 23 1.54 -10.33 -7.72
N LEU A 24 1.80 -11.65 -7.82
CA LEU A 24 3.12 -12.19 -8.20
C LEU A 24 3.48 -11.93 -9.66
N GLU A 25 2.51 -11.59 -10.50
CA GLU A 25 2.71 -11.25 -11.92
C GLU A 25 3.25 -9.82 -12.12
N PHE A 26 3.21 -8.98 -11.08
CA PHE A 26 3.64 -7.58 -11.13
C PHE A 26 5.03 -7.38 -10.51
N LEU A 27 5.71 -6.32 -10.94
CA LEU A 27 7.00 -5.96 -10.34
C LEU A 27 6.81 -5.53 -8.87
N PRO A 28 7.71 -5.92 -7.95
CA PRO A 28 7.64 -5.50 -6.55
C PRO A 28 7.56 -3.97 -6.37
N SER A 29 8.17 -3.20 -7.27
CA SER A 29 8.07 -1.73 -7.27
C SER A 29 6.66 -1.22 -7.60
N GLN A 30 5.96 -1.87 -8.53
CA GLN A 30 4.57 -1.51 -8.87
C GLN A 30 3.62 -1.86 -7.73
N ILE A 31 3.84 -3.01 -7.08
CA ILE A 31 3.05 -3.43 -5.92
C ILE A 31 3.28 -2.46 -4.76
N ALA A 32 4.54 -2.11 -4.47
CA ALA A 32 4.90 -1.15 -3.42
C ALA A 32 4.28 0.24 -3.67
N ALA A 33 4.31 0.73 -4.90
CA ALA A 33 3.67 2.00 -5.26
C ALA A 33 2.14 1.96 -5.08
N SER A 34 1.50 0.85 -5.47
CA SER A 34 0.06 0.63 -5.31
C SER A 34 -0.33 0.58 -3.83
N ILE A 35 0.44 -0.13 -3.01
CA ILE A 35 0.27 -0.19 -1.56
C ILE A 35 0.37 1.20 -0.94
N LEU A 36 1.40 1.98 -1.31
CA LEU A 36 1.59 3.33 -0.79
C LEU A 36 0.43 4.25 -1.17
N PHE A 37 -0.05 4.15 -2.40
CA PHE A 37 -1.22 4.89 -2.88
C PHE A 37 -2.47 4.53 -2.07
N VAL A 38 -2.77 3.23 -1.93
CA VAL A 38 -3.93 2.74 -1.18
C VAL A 38 -3.84 3.15 0.30
N ALA A 39 -2.68 2.99 0.92
CA ALA A 39 -2.47 3.37 2.32
C ALA A 39 -2.70 4.87 2.55
N ARG A 40 -2.21 5.73 1.64
CA ARG A 40 -2.47 7.18 1.68
C ARG A 40 -3.95 7.51 1.47
N PHE A 41 -4.61 6.82 0.54
CA PHE A 41 -6.03 6.99 0.28
C PHE A 41 -6.90 6.59 1.48
N ILE A 42 -6.58 5.49 2.16
CA ILE A 42 -7.29 5.06 3.38
C ILE A 42 -7.12 6.07 4.50
N ILE A 43 -5.90 6.56 4.72
CA ILE A 43 -5.60 7.50 5.81
C ILE A 43 -6.20 8.87 5.55
N ASN A 44 -6.15 9.35 4.30
CA ASN A 44 -6.71 10.64 3.94
C ASN A 44 -7.31 10.61 2.51
N PRO A 45 -8.58 10.18 2.38
CA PRO A 45 -9.23 10.02 1.08
C PRO A 45 -9.54 11.35 0.39
N LYS A 46 -9.42 12.48 1.12
CA LYS A 46 -9.73 13.83 0.62
C LYS A 46 -8.51 14.59 0.09
N THR A 47 -7.29 14.14 0.41
CA THR A 47 -6.08 14.66 -0.24
C THR A 47 -5.92 13.99 -1.58
N HIS A 48 -5.73 14.78 -2.64
CA HIS A 48 -5.36 14.26 -3.95
C HIS A 48 -4.17 13.29 -3.81
N PRO A 49 -4.34 12.01 -4.14
CA PRO A 49 -3.31 11.00 -3.92
C PRO A 49 -2.26 10.95 -5.05
N TRP A 50 -2.24 11.96 -5.94
CA TRP A 50 -1.34 12.10 -7.08
C TRP A 50 -0.44 13.33 -6.97
#